data_AF-A0A6V8LAY0-F1
#
_entry.id   AF-A0A6V8LAY0-F1
#
_cell.length_a   1.000
_cell.length_b   1.000
_cell.length_c   1.000
_cell.angle_alpha   90.00
_cell.angle_beta   90.00
_cell.angle_gamma   90.00
#
_symmetry.space_group_name_H-M   'P 1'
#
loop_
_entity.id
_entity.type
_entity.pdbx_description
1 polymer ?
#
loop_
_entity_poly.entity_id
_entity_poly.type
_entity_poly.pdbx_seq_one_letter_code
_entity_poly.pdbx_strand_id
1 'polypeptide(L)' 'MGVRDPLHAPGRPGWTCLACGDGWPCVQRKEQIRELTAGDQVLMSIYMRTYLGDACVDLSHLAVEQVKERLMGWVTPCPL' A
#
# COMPACT_ATOMS: atom_id res chain seq x y z
N MET A 1 8.51 -0.08 26.63
CA MET A 1 8.17 -1.24 25.79
C MET A 1 6.88 -0.88 25.07
N GLY A 2 6.99 -0.22 23.91
CA GLY A 2 5.81 0.22 23.15
C GLY A 2 5.20 -0.96 22.43
N VAL A 3 3.90 -1.18 22.60
CA VAL A 3 3.15 -2.14 21.78
C VAL A 3 3.34 -1.70 20.33
N ARG A 4 3.97 -2.54 19.50
CA ARG A 4 3.99 -2.29 18.06
C ARG A 4 2.57 -2.49 17.57
N ASP A 5 1.99 -1.48 16.92
CA ASP A 5 0.68 -1.64 16.30
C ASP A 5 0.69 -2.85 15.36
N PRO A 6 -0.43 -3.60 15.28
CA PRO A 6 -0.49 -4.78 14.42
C PRO A 6 -0.12 -4.43 12.98
N LEU A 7 0.54 -5.35 12.28
CA LEU A 7 0.89 -5.15 10.88
C LEU A 7 -0.39 -5.04 10.03
N HIS A 8 -0.57 -3.92 9.35
CA HIS A 8 -1.72 -3.69 8.46
C HIS A 8 -1.48 -4.38 7.09
N ALA A 9 -1.57 -5.71 7.07
CA ALA A 9 -1.33 -6.54 5.89
C ALA A 9 -2.48 -6.50 4.86
N PRO A 10 -2.20 -6.75 3.56
CA PRO A 10 -3.23 -6.85 2.52
C PRO A 10 -3.99 -8.17 2.62
N GLY A 11 -5.31 -8.09 2.66
CA GLY A 11 -6.24 -9.23 2.59
C GLY A 11 -6.64 -9.50 1.16
N ARG A 12 -5.92 -10.42 0.50
CA ARG A 12 -6.24 -10.87 -0.86
C ARG A 12 -7.45 -11.81 -0.86
N PRO A 13 -8.27 -11.84 -1.94
CA PRO A 13 -8.15 -11.05 -3.16
C PRO A 13 -8.88 -9.70 -3.10
N GLY A 14 -9.54 -9.37 -1.98
CA GLY A 14 -10.31 -8.11 -1.86
C GLY A 14 -9.46 -6.86 -1.67
N TRP A 15 -8.18 -7.03 -1.35
CA TRP A 15 -7.25 -5.98 -0.96
C TRP A 15 -7.80 -5.12 0.18
N THR A 16 -8.51 -5.72 1.14
CA THR A 16 -8.92 -5.07 2.38
C THR A 16 -7.85 -5.27 3.44
N CYS A 17 -7.67 -4.31 4.35
CA CYS A 17 -6.68 -4.45 5.41
C CYS A 17 -7.14 -5.52 6.40
N LEU A 18 -6.27 -6.49 6.70
CA LEU A 18 -6.60 -7.56 7.66
C LEU A 18 -6.72 -7.05 9.12
N ALA A 19 -6.18 -5.88 9.43
CA ALA A 19 -6.22 -5.30 10.77
C ALA A 19 -7.41 -4.36 11.01
N CYS A 20 -7.76 -3.51 10.03
CA CYS A 20 -8.84 -2.51 10.19
C CYS A 20 -10.04 -2.70 9.26
N GLY A 21 -9.96 -3.55 8.25
CA GLY A 21 -11.05 -3.79 7.29
C GLY A 21 -11.14 -2.78 6.14
N ASP A 22 -10.47 -1.62 6.24
CA ASP A 22 -10.47 -0.59 5.18
C ASP A 22 -9.79 -1.05 3.88
N GLY A 23 -9.95 -0.27 2.81
CA GLY A 23 -9.19 -0.47 1.59
C GLY A 23 -7.67 -0.41 1.84
N TRP A 24 -6.97 -1.50 1.51
CA TRP A 24 -5.51 -1.53 1.56
C TRP A 24 -4.92 -0.80 0.33
N PRO A 25 -3.84 -0.01 0.47
CA PRO A 25 -3.20 0.37 1.74
C PRO A 25 -4.05 1.37 2.54
N CYS A 26 -4.34 1.04 3.80
CA CYS A 26 -5.05 1.93 4.74
C CYS A 26 -4.09 2.98 5.32
N VAL A 27 -4.62 3.97 6.07
CA VAL A 27 -3.81 5.07 6.62
C VAL A 27 -2.63 4.58 7.47
N GLN A 28 -2.88 3.65 8.40
CA GLN A 28 -1.85 3.10 9.29
C GLN A 28 -0.80 2.32 8.50
N ARG A 29 -1.20 1.60 7.44
CA ARG A 29 -0.21 0.93 6.59
C ARG A 29 0.69 1.92 5.86
N LYS A 30 0.13 3.03 5.38
CA LYS A 30 0.91 4.10 4.73
C LYS A 30 1.93 4.69 5.71
N GLU A 31 1.57 4.87 6.97
CA GLU A 31 2.47 5.31 8.05
C GLU A 31 3.55 4.27 8.36
N GLN A 32 3.17 3.00 8.55
CA GLN A 32 4.13 1.90 8.75
C GLN A 32 5.16 1.80 7.62
N ILE A 33 4.72 2.02 6.37
CA ILE A 33 5.63 2.03 5.21
C ILE A 33 6.54 3.26 5.26
N ARG A 34 6.03 4.45 5.60
CA ARG A 34 6.85 5.66 5.77
C ARG A 34 7.91 5.46 6.86
N GLU A 35 7.57 4.85 7.98
CA GLU A 35 8.53 4.53 9.03
C GLU A 35 9.59 3.52 8.55
N LEU A 36 9.16 2.45 7.88
CA LEU A 36 10.05 1.41 7.34
C LEU A 36 11.09 1.98 6.35
N THR A 37 10.71 2.99 5.57
CA THR A 37 11.57 3.61 4.55
C THR A 37 12.19 4.92 5.01
N ALA A 38 12.06 5.30 6.29
CA ALA A 38 12.46 6.61 6.81
C ALA A 38 11.91 7.79 6.00
N GLY A 39 10.72 7.64 5.41
CA GLY A 39 10.06 8.65 4.57
C GLY A 39 10.60 8.78 3.15
N ASP A 40 11.58 7.95 2.75
CA ASP A 40 12.14 7.95 1.40
C ASP A 40 11.10 7.52 0.36
N GLN A 41 10.67 8.45 -0.49
CA GLN A 41 9.64 8.21 -1.51
C GLN A 41 10.05 7.16 -2.56
N VAL A 42 11.34 7.09 -2.89
CA VAL A 42 11.85 6.10 -3.85
C VAL A 42 11.70 4.71 -3.25
N LEU A 43 12.15 4.52 -2.01
CA LEU A 43 12.01 3.25 -1.29
C LEU A 43 10.53 2.87 -1.07
N MET A 44 9.67 3.83 -0.72
CA MET A 44 8.22 3.60 -0.63
C MET A 44 7.64 3.11 -1.95
N SER A 45 8.06 3.72 -3.06
CA SER A 45 7.58 3.36 -4.39
C SER A 45 8.04 1.97 -4.81
N ILE A 46 9.29 1.60 -4.51
CA ILE A 46 9.83 0.26 -4.77
C ILE A 46 9.05 -0.77 -3.95
N TYR A 47 8.83 -0.48 -2.67
CA TYR A 47 8.07 -1.36 -1.78
C TYR A 47 6.65 -1.61 -2.31
N MET A 48 5.92 -0.55 -2.66
CA MET A 48 4.54 -0.68 -3.15
C MET A 48 4.44 -1.33 -4.52
N ARG A 49 5.44 -1.16 -5.40
CA ARG A 49 5.47 -1.83 -6.71
C ARG A 49 5.49 -3.35 -6.61
N THR A 50 6.02 -3.92 -5.51
CA THR A 50 6.01 -5.38 -5.30
C THR A 50 4.58 -5.95 -5.23
N TYR A 51 3.59 -5.14 -4.88
CA TYR A 51 2.18 -5.53 -4.76
C TYR A 51 1.34 -5.26 -6.00
N LEU A 52 1.84 -4.43 -6.94
CA LEU A 52 1.02 -3.92 -8.04
C LEU A 52 0.58 -5.01 -9.02
N GLY A 53 1.48 -5.96 -9.34
CA GLY A 53 1.16 -7.07 -10.24
C GLY A 53 0.06 -7.96 -9.67
N ASP A 54 0.20 -8.37 -8.41
CA ASP A 54 -0.81 -9.16 -7.70
C ASP A 54 -2.15 -8.41 -7.59
N ALA A 55 -2.12 -7.10 -7.33
CA ALA A 55 -3.32 -6.30 -7.21
C ALA A 55 -4.08 -6.19 -8.54
N CYS A 56 -3.37 -6.03 -9.66
CA CYS A 56 -4.00 -5.99 -10.99
C CYS A 56 -4.65 -7.33 -11.35
N VAL A 57 -4.07 -8.46 -10.92
CA VAL A 57 -4.67 -9.79 -11.14
C VAL A 57 -5.92 -9.97 -10.29
N ASP A 58 -5.83 -9.72 -8.99
CA ASP A 58 -6.93 -9.94 -8.05
C ASP A 58 -8.10 -8.96 -8.27
N LEU A 59 -7.80 -7.70 -8.59
CA LEU A 59 -8.77 -6.63 -8.83
C LEU A 59 -9.04 -6.44 -10.33
N SER A 60 -9.02 -7.52 -11.11
CA SER A 60 -9.19 -7.49 -12.58
C SER A 60 -10.54 -6.90 -13.06
N HIS A 61 -11.50 -6.71 -12.16
CA HIS A 61 -12.76 -6.01 -12.41
C HIS A 61 -12.60 -4.47 -12.43
N LEU A 62 -11.47 -3.93 -11.98
CA LEU A 62 -11.11 -2.51 -12.04
C LEU A 62 -10.18 -2.24 -13.23
N ALA A 63 -10.17 -1.01 -13.72
CA ALA A 63 -9.15 -0.57 -14.66
C ALA A 63 -7.77 -0.53 -13.98
N VAL A 64 -6.71 -0.84 -14.73
CA VAL A 64 -5.32 -0.85 -14.23
C VAL A 64 -4.94 0.50 -13.63
N GLU A 65 -5.43 1.60 -14.21
CA GLU A 65 -5.24 2.96 -13.73
C GLU A 65 -5.83 3.17 -12.34
N GLN A 66 -7.01 2.59 -12.06
CA GLN A 66 -7.65 2.68 -10.75
C GLN A 66 -6.86 1.90 -9.69
N VAL A 67 -6.36 0.71 -10.04
CA VAL A 67 -5.50 -0.08 -9.13
C VAL A 67 -4.19 0.65 -8.86
N LYS A 68 -3.55 1.20 -9.90
CA LYS A 68 -2.33 2.00 -9.79
C LYS A 68 -2.55 3.23 -8.93
N GLU A 69 -3.62 3.98 -9.15
CA GLU A 69 -3.93 5.18 -8.36
C GLU A 69 -4.14 4.84 -6.89
N ARG A 70 -4.89 3.78 -6.60
CA ARG A 70 -5.11 3.31 -5.23
C ARG A 70 -3.80 2.94 -4.51
N LEU A 71 -2.93 2.16 -5.17
CA LEU A 71 -1.70 1.66 -4.56
C LEU A 71 -0.57 2.71 -4.55
N MET A 72 -0.47 3.56 -5.57
CA MET A 72 0.68 4.45 -5.78
C MET A 72 0.36 5.93 -5.67
N GLY A 73 -0.90 6.35 -5.75
CA GLY A 73 -1.31 7.77 -5.74
C GLY A 73 -0.89 8.52 -4.47
N TRP A 74 -0.70 7.81 -3.36
CA TRP A 74 -0.23 8.35 -2.08
C TRP A 74 1.31 8.36 -1.93
N VAL A 75 2.03 7.72 -2.85
CA VAL A 75 3.51 7.66 -2.93
C VAL A 75 4.02 8.66 -3.98
N THR A 76 3.20 9.65 -4.33
CA THR A 76 3.45 10.58 -5.42
C THR A 76 4.73 11.39 -5.21
N PRO A 77 5.38 11.82 -6.32
CA PRO A 77 6.83 11.80 -6.43
C PRO A 77 7.50 12.98 -5.73
N CYS A 78 8.74 12.79 -5.30
CA CYS A 78 9.70 13.90 -5.38
C CYS A 78 9.68 14.39 -6.84
N PRO A 79 9.31 15.65 -7.13
CA PRO A 79 9.53 16.19 -8.46
C PRO A 79 11.04 16.09 -8.69
N LEU A 80 11.46 15.29 -9.69
CA LEU A 80 12.84 15.27 -10.15
C LEU A 80 13.30 16.70 -10.49
#